data_AF-A0AAV8V2N0-F1
#
_entry.id   AF-A0AAV8V2N0-F1
#
_cell.length_a   1.000
_cell.length_b   1.000
_cell.length_c   1.000
_cell.angle_alpha   90.00
_cell.angle_beta   90.00
_cell.angle_gamma   90.00
#
_symmetry.space_group_name_H-M   'P 1'
#
loop_
_entity.id
_entity.type
_entity.pdbx_description
1 polymer ?
#
loop_
_entity_poly.entity_id
_entity_poly.type
_entity_poly.pdbx_seq_one_letter_code
_entity_poly.pdbx_strand_id
1 'polypeptide(L)'
;MVRSDDKALVADLNAMRAKVAEAESKLAELEGEIQSRESEYYKETLTRGNVVKGWETFLKRPDKSWNSVQARKIKAVDRIFSNSSTSRAPEVQPGDGEKVPKKIVIQSGGILKKKKFKKKVSEG
;
A
#
# COMPACT_ATOMS: atom_id res chain seq x y z
N MET A 1 12.23 1.59 53.79
CA MET A 1 13.53 1.31 53.13
C MET A 1 13.24 0.51 51.88
N VAL A 2 13.40 1.09 50.69
CA VAL A 2 13.30 0.38 49.39
C VAL A 2 14.63 -0.34 49.15
N ARG A 3 14.62 -1.62 48.77
CA ARG A 3 15.85 -2.40 48.59
C ARG A 3 16.62 -1.84 47.38
N SER A 4 17.95 -1.87 47.43
CA SER A 4 18.78 -1.36 46.32
C SER A 4 18.48 -2.07 45.00
N ASP A 5 18.10 -3.35 45.06
CA ASP A 5 17.72 -4.15 43.90
C ASP A 5 16.42 -3.64 43.25
N ASP A 6 15.45 -3.17 44.04
CA ASP A 6 14.21 -2.57 43.54
C ASP A 6 14.51 -1.29 42.73
N LYS A 7 15.50 -0.50 43.18
CA LYS A 7 15.92 0.71 42.46
C LYS A 7 16.59 0.39 41.12
N ALA A 8 17.40 -0.67 41.09
CA ALA A 8 18.05 -1.15 39.87
C ALA A 8 17.01 -1.67 38.85
N LEU A 9 16.02 -2.43 39.30
CA LEU A 9 14.91 -2.90 38.46
C LEU A 9 14.09 -1.74 37.88
N VAL A 10 13.79 -0.72 38.68
CA VAL A 10 13.08 0.48 38.22
C VAL A 10 13.90 1.25 37.18
N ALA A 11 15.22 1.36 37.36
CA ALA A 11 16.09 2.00 36.39
C ALA A 11 16.12 1.25 35.05
N ASP A 12 16.21 -0.09 35.08
CA ASP A 12 16.19 -0.91 33.88
C ASP A 12 14.84 -0.84 33.15
N LEU A 13 13.73 -0.91 33.89
CA LEU A 13 12.39 -0.71 33.32
C LEU A 13 12.24 0.65 32.63
N ASN A 14 12.77 1.72 33.23
CA ASN A 14 12.76 3.05 32.62
C ASN A 14 13.62 3.11 31.35
N ALA A 15 14.79 2.47 31.35
CA ALA A 15 15.65 2.38 30.16
C ALA A 15 14.96 1.60 29.03
N MET A 16 14.27 0.51 29.33
CA MET A 16 13.50 -0.25 28.34
C MET A 16 12.34 0.57 27.78
N ARG A 17 11.61 1.32 28.62
CA ARG A 17 10.57 2.24 28.16
C ARG A 17 11.11 3.34 27.24
N ALA A 18 12.28 3.89 27.56
CA ALA A 18 12.93 4.89 26.71
C ALA A 18 13.27 4.31 25.32
N LYS A 19 13.81 3.08 25.26
CA LYS A 19 14.10 2.40 23.99
C LYS A 19 12.85 2.12 23.16
N VAL A 20 11.75 1.74 23.81
CA VAL A 20 10.45 1.55 23.13
C VAL A 20 9.98 2.88 22.53
N ALA A 21 10.02 3.97 23.29
CA ALA A 21 9.63 5.29 22.80
C ALA A 21 10.50 5.78 21.62
N GLU A 22 11.81 5.53 21.66
CA GLU A 22 12.72 5.84 20.55
C GLU A 22 12.36 5.04 19.29
N ALA A 23 12.09 3.74 19.45
CA ALA A 23 11.70 2.88 18.34
C ALA A 23 10.36 3.31 17.72
N GLU A 24 9.39 3.71 18.54
CA GLU A 24 8.10 4.23 18.08
C GLU A 24 8.25 5.54 17.32
N SER A 25 9.08 6.47 17.81
CA SER A 25 9.39 7.72 17.11
C SER A 25 10.00 7.46 15.73
N LYS A 26 10.99 6.57 15.68
CA LYS A 26 11.67 6.20 14.43
C LYS A 26 10.73 5.50 13.45
N LEU A 27 9.83 4.66 13.96
CA LEU A 27 8.80 4.02 13.14
C LEU A 27 7.90 5.08 12.47
N ALA A 28 7.42 6.06 13.23
CA ALA A 28 6.55 7.12 12.71
C ALA A 28 7.25 7.98 11.63
N GLU A 29 8.53 8.28 11.81
CA GLU A 29 9.37 8.98 10.83
C GLU A 29 9.47 8.20 9.52
N LEU A 30 9.85 6.92 9.58
CA LEU A 30 10.00 6.06 8.41
C LEU A 30 8.69 5.89 7.65
N GLU A 31 7.59 5.69 8.37
CA GLU A 31 6.28 5.60 7.75
C GLU A 31 5.88 6.91 7.04
N GLY A 32 6.34 8.06 7.55
CA GLY A 32 6.13 9.36 6.93
C GLY A 32 6.95 9.50 5.64
N GLU A 33 8.20 9.08 5.70
CA GLU A 33 9.09 9.03 4.54
C GLU A 33 8.54 8.10 3.45
N ILE A 34 8.04 6.91 3.81
CA ILE A 34 7.41 5.97 2.88
C ILE A 34 6.23 6.66 2.16
N GLN A 35 5.32 7.28 2.90
CA GLN A 35 4.15 7.92 2.30
C GLN A 35 4.51 9.09 1.36
N SER A 36 5.56 9.84 1.70
CA SER A 36 6.10 10.91 0.86
C SER A 36 6.70 10.34 -0.43
N ARG A 37 7.59 9.35 -0.31
CA ARG A 37 8.24 8.67 -1.43
C ARG A 37 7.25 8.00 -2.36
N GLU A 38 6.21 7.36 -1.83
CA GLU A 38 5.12 6.82 -2.64
C GLU A 38 4.52 7.90 -3.55
N SER A 39 4.23 9.07 -2.97
CA SER A 39 3.61 10.18 -3.70
C SER A 39 4.51 10.69 -4.81
N GLU A 40 5.81 10.79 -4.55
CA GLU A 40 6.82 11.18 -5.54
C GLU A 40 6.98 10.14 -6.65
N TYR A 41 7.14 8.87 -6.28
CA TYR A 41 7.28 7.75 -7.21
C TYR A 41 6.08 7.64 -8.16
N TYR A 42 4.86 7.83 -7.65
CA TYR A 42 3.67 7.80 -8.49
C TYR A 42 3.57 8.95 -9.48
N LYS A 43 4.03 10.14 -9.09
CA LYS A 43 4.07 11.30 -9.99
C LYS A 43 5.02 11.04 -11.16
N GLU A 44 6.19 10.47 -10.87
CA GLU A 44 7.22 10.21 -11.88
C GLU A 44 6.82 9.05 -12.82
N THR A 45 6.24 7.97 -12.28
CA THR A 45 6.04 6.71 -13.02
C THR A 45 4.67 6.54 -13.64
N LEU A 46 3.79 7.55 -13.58
CA LEU A 46 2.39 7.44 -14.00
C LEU A 46 2.20 6.95 -15.44
N THR A 47 3.11 7.32 -16.34
CA THR A 47 2.99 7.09 -17.79
C THR A 47 3.80 5.90 -18.31
N ARG A 48 4.88 5.53 -17.62
CA ARG A 48 5.88 4.57 -18.13
C ARG A 48 5.70 3.14 -17.59
N GLY A 49 4.66 2.92 -16.77
CA GLY A 49 4.47 1.68 -16.02
C GLY A 49 5.20 1.74 -14.67
N ASN A 50 4.72 0.97 -13.69
CA ASN A 50 5.25 0.99 -12.33
C ASN A 50 4.97 -0.31 -11.57
N VAL A 51 5.56 -0.44 -10.38
CA VAL A 51 5.45 -1.65 -9.55
C VAL A 51 4.01 -1.99 -9.12
N VAL A 52 3.09 -1.02 -9.16
CA VAL A 52 1.71 -1.22 -8.70
C VAL A 52 0.77 -1.61 -9.83
N LYS A 53 0.96 -1.02 -11.02
CA LYS A 53 0.10 -1.28 -12.20
C LYS A 53 0.73 -2.22 -13.22
N GLY A 54 2.01 -2.54 -13.08
CA GLY A 54 2.79 -3.34 -14.01
C GLY A 54 3.58 -2.51 -15.03
N TRP A 55 4.40 -3.20 -15.82
CA TRP A 55 5.36 -2.63 -16.78
C TRP A 55 4.94 -2.83 -18.25
N GLU A 56 3.72 -3.30 -18.50
CA GLU A 56 3.18 -3.62 -19.82
C GLU A 56 3.06 -2.38 -20.71
N THR A 57 3.00 -1.19 -20.12
CA THR A 57 2.99 0.09 -20.84
C THR A 57 4.38 0.63 -21.12
N PHE A 58 5.44 0.03 -20.57
CA PHE A 58 6.81 0.52 -20.73
C PHE A 58 7.28 0.55 -22.20
N LEU A 59 6.86 -0.45 -22.99
CA LEU A 59 7.17 -0.55 -24.43
C LEU A 59 6.09 0.07 -25.32
N LYS A 60 4.94 0.47 -24.77
CA LYS A 60 3.88 1.10 -25.55
C LYS A 60 4.24 2.56 -25.75
N ARG A 61 4.23 3.03 -27.00
CA ARG A 61 4.39 4.46 -27.27
C ARG A 61 3.25 5.19 -26.58
N PRO A 62 3.52 6.24 -25.77
CA PRO A 62 2.47 7.00 -25.12
C PRO A 62 1.62 7.66 -26.22
N ASP A 63 0.40 7.16 -26.40
CA ASP A 63 -0.60 7.84 -27.19
C ASP A 63 -0.98 9.14 -26.47
N LYS A 64 -1.07 10.24 -27.23
CA LYS A 64 -1.36 11.57 -26.68
C LYS A 64 -2.68 11.62 -25.88
N SER A 65 -3.59 10.65 -26.08
CA SER A 65 -4.83 10.47 -25.33
C SER A 65 -4.68 9.75 -23.98
N TRP A 66 -3.62 8.97 -23.76
CA TRP A 66 -3.45 8.24 -22.49
C TRP A 66 -3.11 9.15 -21.32
N ASN A 67 -2.34 10.20 -21.58
CA ASN A 67 -1.93 11.19 -20.58
C ASN A 67 -3.12 11.98 -19.99
N SER A 68 -4.23 12.13 -20.73
CA SER A 68 -5.43 12.82 -20.24
C SER A 68 -6.41 11.90 -19.51
N VAL A 69 -6.44 10.59 -19.82
CA VAL A 69 -7.35 9.61 -19.21
C VAL A 69 -6.79 8.99 -17.92
N GLN A 70 -5.46 8.96 -17.75
CA GLN A 70 -4.77 8.32 -16.63
C GLN A 70 -4.24 9.26 -15.55
N ALA A 71 -4.53 10.56 -15.61
CA ALA A 71 -4.40 11.49 -14.47
C ALA A 71 -5.36 11.15 -13.29
N ARG A 72 -5.66 9.85 -13.12
CA ARG A 72 -6.44 9.29 -12.02
C ARG A 72 -5.58 9.39 -10.78
N LYS A 73 -6.07 10.20 -9.85
CA LYS A 73 -5.53 10.42 -8.50
C LYS A 73 -5.07 9.10 -7.89
N ILE A 74 -3.90 9.12 -7.22
CA ILE A 74 -3.39 7.99 -6.44
C ILE A 74 -4.47 7.59 -5.45
N LYS A 75 -5.00 6.36 -5.55
CA LYS A 75 -5.99 5.87 -4.60
C LYS A 75 -5.30 5.40 -3.32
N ALA A 76 -6.00 5.43 -2.20
CA ALA A 76 -5.47 4.92 -0.94
C ALA A 76 -5.11 3.43 -1.03
N VAL A 77 -5.89 2.63 -1.78
CA VAL A 77 -5.61 1.20 -2.00
C VAL A 77 -4.33 0.95 -2.80
N ASP A 78 -3.94 1.89 -3.67
CA ASP A 78 -2.73 1.76 -4.50
C ASP A 78 -1.45 2.00 -3.67
N ARG A 79 -1.53 2.56 -2.46
CA ARG A 79 -0.38 2.82 -1.57
C ARG A 79 0.11 1.54 -0.88
N ILE A 80 0.63 0.60 -1.67
CA ILE A 80 0.99 -0.74 -1.22
C ILE A 80 2.07 -0.77 -0.13
N PHE A 81 2.93 0.26 -0.04
CA PHE A 81 3.98 0.29 0.97
C PHE A 81 3.43 0.82 2.29
N SER A 82 2.67 1.92 2.28
CA SER A 82 1.95 2.39 3.48
C SER A 82 0.96 1.35 3.99
N ASN A 83 0.23 0.68 3.09
CA ASN A 83 -0.74 -0.36 3.45
C ASN A 83 -0.09 -1.65 3.96
N SER A 84 1.24 -1.81 3.85
CA SER A 84 1.96 -2.94 4.43
C SER A 84 2.24 -2.76 5.93
N SER A 85 2.13 -1.52 6.43
CA SER A 85 2.21 -1.23 7.86
C SER A 85 0.82 -1.21 8.50
N THR A 86 0.66 -1.95 9.60
CA THR A 86 -0.58 -1.92 10.38
C THR A 86 -0.62 -0.76 11.39
N SER A 87 0.55 -0.20 11.75
CA SER A 87 0.65 0.90 12.72
C SER A 87 0.16 2.23 12.14
N ARG A 88 0.30 2.43 10.83
CA ARG A 88 -0.21 3.60 10.12
C ARG A 88 -1.39 3.20 9.26
N ALA A 89 -2.59 3.30 9.81
CA ALA A 89 -3.81 3.08 9.04
C ALA A 89 -3.84 4.02 7.82
N PRO A 90 -4.31 3.56 6.65
CA PRO A 90 -4.46 4.44 5.50
C PRO A 90 -5.43 5.56 5.88
N GLU A 91 -5.02 6.80 5.65
CA GLU A 91 -5.90 7.95 5.75
C GLU A 91 -7.06 7.73 4.77
N VAL A 92 -8.21 7.33 5.32
CA VAL A 92 -9.44 7.15 4.58
C VAL A 92 -9.88 8.54 4.15
N GLN A 93 -9.55 8.93 2.92
CA GLN A 93 -10.11 10.13 2.32
C GLN A 93 -11.65 9.97 2.31
N PRO A 94 -12.40 10.89 2.93
CA PRO A 94 -13.86 10.83 2.94
C PRO A 94 -14.36 11.27 1.56
N GLY A 95 -14.40 10.34 0.60
CA GLY A 95 -14.74 10.67 -0.78
C GLY A 95 -15.51 9.59 -1.52
N ASP A 96 -15.14 8.32 -1.37
CA ASP A 96 -15.77 7.24 -2.13
C ASP A 96 -15.98 6.03 -1.21
N GLY A 97 -17.23 5.56 -1.11
CA GLY A 97 -17.63 4.40 -0.31
C GLY A 97 -17.05 3.07 -0.80
N GLU A 98 -15.72 2.96 -0.82
CA GLU A 98 -14.99 1.81 -1.32
C GLU A 98 -14.91 0.76 -0.20
N LYS A 99 -15.70 -0.32 -0.36
CA LYS A 99 -15.65 -1.52 0.48
C LYS A 99 -14.20 -1.98 0.56
N VAL A 100 -13.62 -1.92 1.76
CA VAL A 100 -12.27 -2.42 2.06
C VAL A 100 -12.13 -3.83 1.48
N PRO A 101 -11.24 -4.08 0.50
CA PRO A 101 -11.08 -5.42 -0.02
C PRO A 101 -10.51 -6.31 1.08
N LYS A 102 -11.26 -7.37 1.43
CA LYS A 102 -10.77 -8.46 2.29
C LYS A 102 -9.54 -9.07 1.64
N LYS A 103 -8.40 -9.06 2.37
CA LYS A 103 -7.10 -9.69 2.05
C LYS A 103 -6.72 -9.66 0.56
N ILE A 104 -5.75 -8.81 0.23
CA ILE A 104 -5.08 -8.84 -1.08
C ILE A 104 -4.39 -10.20 -1.24
N VAL A 105 -5.05 -11.14 -1.92
CA VAL A 105 -4.44 -12.38 -2.38
C VAL A 105 -3.67 -12.04 -3.65
N ILE A 106 -2.34 -12.01 -3.55
CA ILE A 106 -1.47 -11.88 -4.72
C ILE A 106 -1.52 -13.23 -5.46
N GLN A 107 -2.41 -13.35 -6.44
CA GLN A 107 -2.39 -14.50 -7.35
C GLN A 107 -1.27 -14.29 -8.36
N SER A 108 -0.17 -15.02 -8.18
CA SER A 108 0.81 -15.23 -9.22
C SER A 108 0.20 -16.09 -10.33
N GLY A 109 0.01 -15.49 -11.51
CA GLY A 109 -0.14 -16.19 -12.77
C GLY A 109 -1.56 -16.65 -13.15
N GLY A 110 -2.02 -16.17 -14.30
CA GLY A 110 -3.11 -16.82 -15.06
C GLY A 110 -4.13 -15.85 -15.67
N ILE A 111 -4.02 -15.59 -16.96
CA ILE A 111 -5.09 -14.97 -17.76
C ILE A 111 -6.27 -15.96 -17.83
N LEU A 112 -7.33 -15.74 -17.05
CA LEU A 112 -8.62 -16.39 -17.31
C LEU A 112 -9.36 -15.64 -18.42
N LYS A 113 -9.21 -16.09 -19.66
CA LYS A 113 -10.13 -15.72 -20.74
C LYS A 113 -11.51 -16.32 -20.42
N LYS A 114 -12.50 -15.50 -20.11
CA LYS A 114 -13.90 -15.93 -20.03
C LYS A 114 -14.38 -16.34 -21.43
N LYS A 115 -14.35 -17.64 -21.75
CA LYS A 115 -15.05 -18.19 -22.92
C LYS A 115 -16.57 -18.01 -22.71
N LYS A 116 -17.22 -17.21 -23.55
CA LYS A 116 -18.68 -17.19 -23.65
C LYS A 116 -19.14 -18.48 -24.34
N PHE A 117 -19.76 -19.38 -23.60
CA PHE A 117 -20.55 -20.47 -24.20
C PHE A 117 -21.91 -19.91 -24.60
N LYS A 118 -22.13 -19.71 -25.91
CA LYS A 118 -23.48 -19.55 -26.47
C LYS A 118 -24.08 -20.95 -26.57
N LYS A 119 -25.05 -21.27 -25.71
CA LYS A 119 -25.88 -22.46 -25.87
C LYS A 119 -26.90 -22.16 -26.98
N LYS A 120 -26.59 -22.57 -28.23
CA LYS A 120 -27.63 -22.81 -29.24
C LYS A 120 -28.33 -24.10 -28.82
N VAL A 121 -29.63 -24.04 -28.56
CA VAL A 121 -30.49 -25.22 -28.64
C VAL A 121 -31.29 -25.05 -29.93
N SER A 122 -30.98 -25.89 -30.91
CA SER A 122 -31.73 -26.10 -32.14
C SER A 122 -32.76 -27.21 -31.89
N GLU A 123 -34.00 -26.90 -32.30
CA GLU A 123 -35.13 -27.73 -32.74
C GLU A 123 -35.24 -29.22 -32.39
N GLY A 124 -36.47 -29.54 -31.97
CA GLY A 124 -37.15 -30.82 -32.02
C GLY A 124 -38.62 -30.56 -31.72
#